data_AF-A0A7X3IDA2-F1
#
_entry.id   AF-A0A7X3IDA2-F1
#
_cell.length_a   1.000
_cell.length_b   1.000
_cell.length_c   1.000
_cell.angle_alpha   90.00
_cell.angle_beta   90.00
_cell.angle_gamma   90.00
#
_symmetry.space_group_name_H-M   'P 1'
#
loop_
_entity.id
_entity.type
_entity.pdbx_description
1 polymer ?
#
loop_
_entity_poly.entity_id
_entity_poly.type
_entity_poly.pdbx_seq_one_letter_code
_entity_poly.pdbx_strand_id
1 'polypeptide(L)'
;MSAPGQDCGHRALAALDTVLARKPERDDDTLSEATAELTRFRDAIIAERRGGGIRSAEERQHLAHLNAVLSVVLGVHFPLGETPWDELQKARGWLAELVAA
;
A
#
# COMPACT_ATOMS: atom_id res chain seq x y z
N MET A 1 0.69 -14.72 16.17
CA MET A 1 -0.58 -14.01 15.87
C MET A 1 -0.30 -13.19 14.64
N SER A 2 -1.06 -13.38 13.55
CA SER A 2 -0.90 -12.57 12.33
C SER A 2 -1.18 -11.11 12.67
N ALA A 3 -0.39 -10.19 12.10
CA ALA A 3 -0.56 -8.75 12.28
C ALA A 3 -1.97 -8.32 11.81
N PRO A 4 -2.56 -7.24 12.34
CA PRO A 4 -3.88 -6.81 11.93
C PRO A 4 -3.90 -6.47 10.44
N GLY A 5 -4.87 -7.03 9.72
CA GLY A 5 -5.03 -6.78 8.29
C GLY A 5 -3.92 -7.37 7.41
N GLN A 6 -3.10 -8.29 7.92
CA GLN A 6 -2.01 -8.90 7.15
C GLN A 6 -2.50 -9.54 5.84
N ASP A 7 -3.69 -10.14 5.83
CA ASP A 7 -4.31 -10.68 4.62
C ASP A 7 -4.58 -9.59 3.57
N CYS A 8 -5.00 -8.40 4.01
CA CYS A 8 -5.20 -7.26 3.12
C CYS A 8 -3.87 -6.73 2.58
N GLY A 9 -2.84 -6.67 3.42
CA GLY A 9 -1.49 -6.30 3.00
C GLY A 9 -0.91 -7.24 1.94
N HIS A 10 -1.07 -8.56 2.11
CA HIS A 10 -0.66 -9.55 1.11
C HIS A 10 -1.44 -9.44 -0.20
N ARG A 11 -2.77 -9.23 -0.14
CA ARG A 11 -3.59 -9.02 -1.34
C ARG A 11 -3.23 -7.75 -2.07
N ALA A 12 -3.00 -6.66 -1.35
CA ALA A 12 -2.49 -5.42 -1.93
C ALA A 12 -1.14 -5.65 -2.64
N LEU A 13 -0.21 -6.38 -2.02
CA LEU A 13 1.09 -6.69 -2.60
C LEU A 13 0.96 -7.49 -3.90
N ALA A 14 0.09 -8.51 -3.92
CA ALA A 14 -0.18 -9.32 -5.11
C ALA A 14 -0.80 -8.50 -6.26
N ALA A 15 -1.71 -7.58 -5.93
CA ALA A 15 -2.29 -6.65 -6.90
C ALA A 15 -1.22 -5.72 -7.49
N LEU A 16 -0.31 -5.18 -6.67
CA LEU A 16 0.81 -4.35 -7.14
C LEU A 16 1.78 -5.13 -8.03
N ASP A 17 2.07 -6.39 -7.70
CA ASP A 17 2.91 -7.26 -8.54
C ASP A 17 2.28 -7.47 -9.93
N THR A 18 0.96 -7.65 -9.98
CA THR A 18 0.19 -7.77 -11.23
C THR A 18 0.23 -6.47 -12.05
N VAL A 19 0.05 -5.32 -11.41
CA VAL A 19 0.13 -4.00 -12.05
C VAL A 19 1.53 -3.73 -12.61
N LEU A 20 2.59 -3.99 -11.84
CA LEU A 20 3.98 -3.78 -12.28
C LEU A 20 4.37 -4.69 -13.44
N ALA A 21 3.83 -5.91 -13.50
CA ALA A 21 4.05 -6.83 -14.61
C ALA A 21 3.33 -6.41 -15.89
N ARG A 22 2.09 -5.90 -15.76
CA ARG A 22 1.23 -5.56 -16.91
C ARG A 22 1.41 -4.14 -17.41
N LYS A 23 1.80 -3.21 -16.53
CA LYS A 23 1.90 -1.76 -16.78
C LYS A 23 0.71 -1.20 -17.58
N PRO A 24 -0.53 -1.32 -17.07
CA PRO A 24 -1.72 -0.92 -17.81
C PRO A 24 -1.71 0.59 -18.11
N GLU A 25 -2.29 0.98 -19.24
CA GLU A 25 -2.28 2.38 -19.68
C GLU A 25 -3.31 3.25 -18.94
N ARG A 26 -4.55 2.77 -18.65
CA ARG A 26 -5.62 3.46 -17.88
C ARG A 26 -6.71 2.51 -17.34
N ASP A 27 -7.45 2.95 -16.31
CA ASP A 27 -8.67 2.33 -15.75
C ASP A 27 -8.56 0.81 -15.57
N ASP A 28 -7.54 0.38 -14.83
CA ASP A 28 -7.34 -1.03 -14.54
C ASP A 28 -7.95 -1.40 -13.18
N ASP A 29 -8.85 -2.38 -13.19
CA ASP A 29 -9.52 -2.89 -11.99
C ASP A 29 -8.52 -3.36 -10.91
N THR A 30 -7.32 -3.78 -11.31
CA THR A 30 -6.26 -4.20 -10.38
C THR A 30 -5.72 -3.02 -9.55
N LEU A 31 -5.66 -1.81 -10.12
CA LEU A 31 -5.27 -0.59 -9.38
C LEU A 31 -6.37 -0.16 -8.40
N SER A 32 -7.64 -0.35 -8.78
CA SER A 32 -8.78 -0.17 -7.87
C SER A 32 -8.73 -1.17 -6.71
N GLU A 33 -8.47 -2.44 -7.00
CA GLU A 33 -8.31 -3.50 -5.99
C GLU A 33 -7.13 -3.21 -5.05
N ALA A 34 -5.96 -2.85 -5.58
CA ALA A 34 -4.79 -2.49 -4.79
C ALA A 34 -5.10 -1.32 -3.83
N THR A 35 -5.79 -0.29 -4.32
CA THR A 35 -6.20 0.87 -3.50
C THR A 35 -7.15 0.46 -2.38
N ALA A 36 -8.12 -0.42 -2.67
CA ALA A 36 -9.09 -0.90 -1.69
C ALA A 36 -8.42 -1.74 -0.59
N GLU A 37 -7.54 -2.68 -0.97
CA GLU A 37 -6.82 -3.52 -0.01
C GLU A 37 -5.82 -2.72 0.84
N LEU A 38 -5.11 -1.76 0.25
CA LEU A 38 -4.24 -0.84 1.01
C LEU A 38 -5.03 0.00 2.02
N THR A 39 -6.21 0.48 1.63
CA THR A 39 -7.09 1.24 2.53
C THR A 39 -7.56 0.37 3.69
N ARG A 40 -7.99 -0.86 3.43
CA ARG A 40 -8.37 -1.83 4.47
C ARG A 40 -7.20 -2.15 5.40
N PHE A 41 -6.01 -2.34 4.86
CA PHE A 41 -4.81 -2.60 5.65
C PHE A 41 -4.47 -1.42 6.57
N ARG A 42 -4.51 -0.18 6.05
CA ARG A 42 -4.33 1.03 6.85
C ARG A 42 -5.36 1.14 7.97
N ASP A 43 -6.63 0.88 7.66
CA ASP A 43 -7.71 0.98 8.63
C ASP A 43 -7.57 -0.07 9.75
N ALA A 44 -7.09 -1.28 9.43
CA ALA A 44 -6.77 -2.31 10.42
C ALA A 44 -5.64 -1.88 11.38
N ILE A 45 -4.56 -1.30 10.84
CA ILE A 45 -3.45 -0.76 11.65
C ILE A 45 -3.92 0.39 12.55
N ILE A 46 -4.74 1.32 12.02
CA ILE A 46 -5.28 2.43 12.80
C ILE A 46 -6.22 1.90 13.91
N ALA A 47 -7.06 0.91 13.60
CA ALA A 47 -8.01 0.33 14.56
C ALA A 47 -7.29 -0.32 15.74
N GLU A 48 -6.23 -1.10 15.49
CA GLU A 48 -5.39 -1.66 16.56
C GLU A 48 -4.81 -0.57 17.46
N ARG A 49 -4.42 0.57 16.86
CA ARG A 49 -3.71 1.64 17.57
C ARG A 49 -4.62 2.66 18.26
N ARG A 50 -5.94 2.66 18.01
CA ARG A 50 -6.89 3.56 18.70
C ARG A 50 -6.95 3.35 20.22
N GLY A 51 -6.54 2.20 20.73
CA GLY A 51 -6.51 1.91 22.16
C GLY A 51 -5.31 2.50 22.92
N GLY A 52 -4.25 2.97 22.23
CA GLY A 52 -3.08 3.51 22.93
C GLY A 52 -2.10 4.35 22.10
N GLY A 53 -2.54 4.87 20.96
CA GLY A 53 -1.79 5.83 20.15
C GLY A 53 -0.58 5.23 19.42
N ILE A 54 0.15 6.09 18.72
CA ILE A 54 1.46 5.77 18.14
C ILE A 54 2.48 5.82 19.29
N ARG A 55 3.10 4.69 19.60
CA ARG A 55 3.96 4.49 20.76
C ARG A 55 5.45 4.55 20.43
N SER A 56 5.82 4.51 19.15
CA SER A 56 7.23 4.60 18.72
C SER A 56 7.43 5.43 17.45
N ALA A 57 8.67 5.86 17.22
CA ALA A 57 9.07 6.51 15.98
C ALA A 57 8.95 5.56 14.77
N GLU A 58 9.26 4.28 14.98
CA GLU A 58 9.10 3.21 14.00
C GLU A 58 7.64 3.03 13.57
N GLU A 59 6.71 3.00 14.53
CA GLU A 59 5.28 2.91 14.23
C GLU A 59 4.77 4.10 13.40
N ARG A 60 5.30 5.30 13.67
CA ARG A 60 5.00 6.50 12.89
C ARG A 60 5.55 6.40 11.48
N GLN A 61 6.78 5.89 11.35
CA GLN A 61 7.43 5.67 10.07
C GLN A 61 6.67 4.64 9.23
N HIS A 62 6.19 3.54 9.82
CA HIS A 62 5.37 2.54 9.14
C HIS A 62 4.09 3.14 8.54
N LEU A 63 3.39 4.00 9.31
CA LEU A 63 2.22 4.71 8.81
C LEU A 63 2.57 5.74 7.71
N ALA A 64 3.71 6.41 7.83
CA ALA A 64 4.19 7.32 6.81
C ALA A 64 4.52 6.59 5.49
N HIS A 65 5.19 5.44 5.57
CA HIS A 65 5.45 4.58 4.41
C HIS A 65 4.14 4.10 3.78
N LEU A 66 3.17 3.64 4.57
CA LEU A 66 1.88 3.19 4.03
C LEU A 66 1.12 4.33 3.33
N ASN A 67 1.15 5.54 3.87
CA ASN A 67 0.57 6.71 3.20
C ASN A 67 1.29 7.04 1.89
N ALA A 68 2.63 6.94 1.87
CA ALA A 68 3.41 7.13 0.64
C ALA A 68 3.04 6.08 -0.43
N VAL A 69 2.87 4.81 -0.04
CA VAL A 69 2.42 3.75 -0.95
C VAL A 69 1.06 4.08 -1.55
N LEU A 70 0.07 4.47 -0.72
CA LEU A 70 -1.25 4.89 -1.20
C LEU A 70 -1.17 6.07 -2.18
N SER A 71 -0.35 7.08 -1.90
CA SER A 71 -0.17 8.23 -2.79
C SER A 71 0.43 7.84 -4.14
N VAL A 72 1.43 6.96 -4.15
CA VAL A 72 2.05 6.48 -5.39
C VAL A 72 1.06 5.65 -6.21
N VAL A 73 0.31 4.74 -5.58
CA VAL A 73 -0.70 3.93 -6.28
C VAL A 73 -1.77 4.81 -6.92
N LEU A 74 -2.23 5.85 -6.22
CA LEU A 74 -3.16 6.83 -6.80
C LEU A 74 -2.52 7.60 -7.97
N GLY A 75 -1.24 7.97 -7.86
CA GLY A 75 -0.50 8.62 -8.94
C GLY A 75 -0.29 7.73 -10.17
N VAL A 76 -0.29 6.41 -10.00
CA VAL A 76 -0.27 5.44 -11.12
C VAL A 76 -1.66 5.24 -11.70
N HIS A 77 -2.69 5.22 -10.85
CA HIS A 77 -4.08 5.05 -11.28
C HIS A 77 -4.58 6.27 -12.08
N PHE A 78 -4.18 7.46 -11.67
CA PHE A 78 -4.57 8.73 -12.29
C PHE A 78 -3.33 9.58 -12.59
N PRO A 79 -2.50 9.19 -13.57
CA PRO A 79 -1.22 9.84 -13.81
C PRO A 79 -1.41 11.24 -14.39
N LEU A 80 -0.69 12.19 -13.81
CA LEU A 80 -0.53 13.54 -14.37
C LEU A 80 0.75 13.56 -15.23
N GLY A 81 0.63 13.08 -16.47
CA GLY A 81 1.76 12.93 -17.39
C GLY A 81 2.20 11.48 -17.52
N GLU A 82 3.51 11.22 -17.46
CA GLU A 82 4.06 9.87 -17.48
C GLU A 82 3.72 9.10 -16.21
N THR A 83 3.48 7.80 -16.33
CA THR A 83 3.14 6.95 -15.18
C THR A 83 4.40 6.64 -14.37
N PRO A 84 4.40 6.90 -13.04
CA PRO A 84 5.59 6.80 -12.20
C PRO A 84 5.87 5.34 -11.78
N TRP A 85 6.29 4.52 -12.74
CA TRP A 85 6.51 3.07 -12.54
C TRP A 85 7.64 2.76 -11.57
N ASP A 86 8.71 3.57 -11.57
CA ASP A 86 9.86 3.37 -10.68
C ASP A 86 9.49 3.69 -9.23
N GLU A 87 8.67 4.72 -9.02
CA GLU A 87 8.09 5.05 -7.72
C GLU A 87 7.17 3.92 -7.24
N LEU A 88 6.38 3.33 -8.14
CA LEU A 88 5.52 2.18 -7.80
C LEU A 88 6.34 0.98 -7.36
N GLN A 89 7.45 0.69 -8.04
CA GLN A 89 8.36 -0.39 -7.66
C GLN A 89 8.97 -0.17 -6.27
N LYS A 90 9.34 1.07 -5.93
CA LYS A 90 9.84 1.44 -4.60
C LYS A 90 8.74 1.31 -3.54
N ALA A 91 7.55 1.81 -3.82
CA ALA A 91 6.38 1.72 -2.94
C ALA A 91 6.01 0.26 -2.63
N ARG A 92 6.02 -0.61 -3.65
CA ARG A 92 5.85 -2.06 -3.49
C ARG A 92 6.89 -2.64 -2.53
N GLY A 93 8.15 -2.20 -2.62
CA GLY A 93 9.22 -2.61 -1.70
C GLY A 93 8.90 -2.28 -0.24
N TRP A 94 8.49 -1.04 0.04
CA TRP A 94 8.09 -0.62 1.39
C TRP A 94 6.87 -1.39 1.90
N LEU A 95 5.89 -1.68 1.05
CA LEU A 95 4.74 -2.50 1.43
C LEU A 95 5.18 -3.92 1.82
N ALA A 96 6.11 -4.52 1.08
CA ALA A 96 6.60 -5.87 1.38
C ALA A 96 7.28 -5.93 2.75
N GLU A 97 8.09 -4.92 3.09
CA GLU A 97 8.71 -4.79 4.42
C GLU A 97 7.65 -4.68 5.52
N LEU A 98 6.60 -3.87 5.30
CA LEU A 98 5.50 -3.70 6.26
C LEU A 98 4.67 -4.96 6.47
N VAL A 99 4.50 -5.78 5.45
CA VAL A 99 3.72 -7.02 5.51
C VAL A 99 4.52 -8.16 6.17
N ALA A 100 5.85 -8.10 6.07
CA ALA A 100 6.77 -9.08 6.67
C ALA A 100 7.09 -8.81 8.15
N ALA A 101 6.85 -7.59 8.64
CA ALA A 101 6.97 -7.19 10.04
C ALA A 101 5.81 -7.74 10.89
#